data_AF-A0A534ERE0-F1
#
_entry.id   AF-A0A534ERE0-F1
#
_cell.length_a   1.000
_cell.length_b   1.000
_cell.length_c   1.000
_cell.angle_alpha   90.00
_cell.angle_beta   90.00
_cell.angle_gamma   90.00
#
_symmetry.space_group_name_H-M   'P 1'
#
loop_
_entity.id
_entity.type
_entity.pdbx_description
1 polymer ?
#
loop_
_entity_poly.entity_id
_entity_poly.type
_entity_poly.pdbx_seq_one_letter_code
_entity_poly.pdbx_strand_id
1 'polypeptide(L)'
;METAAVVSNSGNVTLNATATGALGDGAGDSIAYTQITTTATTLTSATALPAPTLANGASANVVITAPPTKVIIQDAKWTYAYANTTTPPAGTYGGVNVNNGRVVYTATMP
;
A
#
# COMPACT_ATOMS: atom_id res chain seq x y z
N MET A 1 -10.52 -0.90 -4.27
CA MET A 1 -10.74 0.06 -3.16
C MET A 1 -10.80 -0.80 -1.93
N GLU A 2 -9.92 -0.58 -0.97
CA GLU A 2 -9.74 -1.48 0.17
C GLU A 2 -9.92 -0.73 1.48
N THR A 3 -10.20 -1.45 2.55
CA THR A 3 -10.21 -0.92 3.92
C THR A 3 -9.09 -1.54 4.73
N ALA A 4 -8.41 -0.74 5.53
CA ALA A 4 -7.33 -1.19 6.40
C ALA A 4 -7.49 -0.58 7.80
N ALA A 5 -7.07 -1.32 8.82
CA ALA A 5 -7.06 -0.86 10.21
C ALA A 5 -5.81 -1.37 10.94
N VAL A 6 -5.26 -0.53 11.82
CA VAL A 6 -4.18 -0.86 12.73
C VAL A 6 -4.63 -0.54 14.15
N VAL A 7 -4.52 -1.55 15.02
CA VAL A 7 -4.76 -1.43 16.46
C VAL A 7 -3.51 -1.91 17.19
N SER A 8 -2.99 -1.09 18.10
CA SER A 8 -1.79 -1.40 18.90
C SER A 8 -1.88 -0.75 20.28
N ASN A 9 -1.21 -1.34 21.28
CA ASN A 9 -1.10 -0.83 22.65
C ASN A 9 0.35 -0.81 23.19
N SER A 10 1.36 -1.00 22.34
CA SER A 10 2.77 -1.11 22.75
C SER A 10 3.55 0.17 22.47
N GLY A 11 3.71 0.50 21.19
CA GLY A 11 4.57 1.58 20.70
C GLY A 11 4.30 1.86 19.23
N ASN A 12 5.26 2.50 18.56
CA ASN A 12 5.13 2.83 17.15
C ASN A 12 4.84 1.56 16.33
N VAL A 13 3.96 1.70 15.34
CA VAL A 13 3.74 0.64 14.34
C VAL A 13 4.48 1.05 13.08
N THR A 14 5.30 0.15 12.54
CA THR A 14 5.87 0.32 11.20
C THR A 14 5.03 -0.45 10.20
N LEU A 15 4.48 0.25 9.22
CA LEU A 15 3.72 -0.32 8.11
C LEU A 15 4.60 -0.32 6.85
N ASN A 16 4.70 -1.48 6.20
CA ASN A 16 5.40 -1.65 4.93
C ASN A 16 4.46 -2.26 3.88
N ALA A 17 4.68 -1.92 2.62
CA ALA A 17 4.04 -2.57 1.47
C ALA A 17 5.10 -3.21 0.58
N THR A 18 4.93 -4.46 0.20
CA THR A 18 5.85 -5.16 -0.70
C THR A 18 5.09 -5.74 -1.89
N ALA A 19 5.50 -5.35 -3.09
CA ALA A 19 5.20 -6.06 -4.34
C ALA A 19 6.40 -6.93 -4.71
N THR A 20 6.20 -7.98 -5.50
CA THR A 20 7.32 -8.84 -5.97
C THR A 20 8.10 -8.26 -7.14
N GLY A 21 7.57 -7.19 -7.77
CA GLY A 21 8.14 -6.50 -8.93
C GLY A 21 7.12 -5.53 -9.54
N ALA A 22 7.39 -4.98 -10.72
CA ALA A 22 6.41 -4.22 -11.50
C ALA A 22 5.26 -5.13 -11.98
N LEU A 23 4.06 -4.59 -12.20
CA LEU A 23 2.93 -5.32 -12.77
C LEU A 23 3.31 -5.78 -14.18
N GLY A 24 3.50 -7.08 -14.38
CA GLY A 24 3.89 -7.64 -15.68
C GLY A 24 2.67 -8.04 -16.51
N ASP A 25 2.85 -8.18 -17.82
CA ASP A 25 1.85 -8.78 -18.72
C ASP A 25 2.10 -10.27 -19.02
N GLY A 26 3.27 -10.79 -18.63
CA GLY A 26 3.72 -12.16 -18.93
C GLY A 26 4.33 -12.33 -20.33
N ALA A 27 4.39 -11.27 -21.14
CA ALA A 27 5.01 -11.25 -22.47
C ALA A 27 6.28 -10.38 -22.53
N GLY A 28 6.56 -9.59 -21.49
CA GLY A 28 7.82 -8.86 -21.30
C GLY A 28 7.63 -7.37 -20.97
N ASP A 29 6.41 -6.86 -21.12
CA ASP A 29 6.07 -5.48 -20.78
C ASP A 29 5.63 -5.36 -19.31
N SER A 30 5.75 -4.16 -18.75
CA SER A 30 5.35 -3.92 -17.36
C SER A 30 4.88 -2.49 -17.08
N ILE A 31 4.06 -2.36 -16.03
CA ILE A 31 3.64 -1.10 -15.42
C ILE A 31 4.24 -1.03 -14.01
N ALA A 32 5.04 0.00 -13.74
CA ALA A 32 5.60 0.20 -12.42
C ALA A 32 4.51 0.51 -11.38
N TYR A 33 4.66 0.01 -10.15
CA TYR A 33 3.76 0.33 -9.04
C TYR A 33 3.77 1.82 -8.67
N THR A 34 4.82 2.56 -9.04
CA THR A 34 4.87 4.02 -8.92
C THR A 34 3.86 4.74 -9.83
N GLN A 35 3.25 4.04 -10.79
CA GLN A 35 2.10 4.53 -11.55
C GLN A 35 0.77 4.38 -10.80
N ILE A 36 0.75 3.80 -9.60
CA ILE A 36 -0.45 3.69 -8.77
C ILE A 36 -0.34 4.66 -7.61
N THR A 37 -1.27 5.60 -7.57
CA THR A 37 -1.45 6.52 -6.44
C THR A 37 -2.44 5.91 -5.46
N THR A 38 -2.16 6.05 -4.17
CA THR A 38 -3.05 5.62 -3.09
C THR A 38 -3.48 6.82 -2.28
N THR A 39 -4.78 7.08 -2.24
CA THR A 39 -5.37 8.10 -1.36
C THR A 39 -6.01 7.44 -0.16
N ALA A 40 -5.62 7.87 1.03
CA ALA A 40 -6.20 7.41 2.30
C ALA A 40 -7.23 8.42 2.82
N THR A 41 -8.40 7.94 3.17
CA THR A 41 -9.45 8.72 3.84
C THR A 41 -9.89 7.98 5.10
N THR A 42 -10.17 8.69 6.19
CA THR A 42 -10.71 8.11 7.43
C THR A 42 -11.92 7.23 7.14
N LEU A 43 -12.03 6.09 7.79
CA LEU A 43 -13.23 5.25 7.71
C LEU A 43 -14.12 5.52 8.94
N THR A 44 -13.63 5.22 10.14
CA THR A 44 -14.34 5.48 11.40
C THR A 44 -13.45 6.17 12.45
N SER A 45 -12.13 6.03 12.38
CA SER A 45 -11.21 6.69 13.30
C SER A 45 -11.04 8.18 12.98
N ALA A 46 -10.64 8.95 14.00
CA ALA A 46 -10.41 10.40 13.85
C ALA A 46 -9.21 10.73 12.94
N THR A 47 -8.22 9.84 12.88
CA THR A 47 -7.02 9.98 12.05
C THR A 47 -6.99 8.84 11.04
N ALA A 48 -6.80 9.15 9.76
CA ALA A 48 -6.71 8.15 8.72
C ALA A 48 -5.40 7.34 8.86
N LEU A 49 -5.48 6.02 8.73
CA LEU A 49 -4.31 5.17 8.56
C LEU A 49 -3.57 5.56 7.27
N PRO A 50 -2.34 6.09 7.33
CA PRO A 50 -1.59 6.44 6.12
C PRO A 50 -1.28 5.20 5.28
N ALA A 51 -1.39 5.32 3.96
CA ALA A 51 -1.01 4.28 3.02
C ALA A 51 0.48 4.40 2.64
N PRO A 52 1.23 3.29 2.52
CA PRO A 52 2.56 3.32 1.90
C PRO A 52 2.50 3.77 0.44
N THR A 53 3.48 4.56 0.02
CA THR A 53 3.68 4.87 -1.41
C THR A 53 4.26 3.63 -2.09
N LEU A 54 3.54 3.10 -3.08
CA LEU A 54 3.90 1.83 -3.69
C LEU A 54 5.14 1.94 -4.58
N ALA A 55 6.02 0.95 -4.49
CA ALA A 55 7.20 0.80 -5.31
C ALA A 55 7.28 -0.61 -5.91
N ASN A 56 8.11 -0.79 -6.92
CA ASN A 56 8.47 -2.13 -7.40
C ASN A 56 9.35 -2.78 -6.32
N GLY A 57 8.90 -3.89 -5.73
CA GLY A 57 9.60 -4.47 -4.58
C GLY A 57 9.08 -3.94 -3.25
N ALA A 58 9.99 -3.77 -2.29
CA ALA A 58 9.70 -3.18 -0.99
C ALA A 58 9.49 -1.67 -1.11
N SER A 59 8.37 -1.19 -0.58
CA SER A 59 8.07 0.24 -0.46
C SER A 59 8.80 0.85 0.74
N ALA A 60 8.83 2.17 0.81
CA ALA A 60 9.32 2.85 2.01
C ALA A 60 8.42 2.57 3.22
N ASN A 61 9.03 2.51 4.41
CA ASN A 61 8.31 2.33 5.66
C ASN A 61 7.47 3.57 5.99
N VAL A 62 6.25 3.32 6.49
CA VAL A 62 5.38 4.31 7.10
C VAL A 62 5.37 4.06 8.59
N VAL A 63 5.86 5.02 9.37
CA VAL A 63 5.87 4.93 10.83
C VAL A 63 4.62 5.62 11.38
N ILE A 64 3.78 4.85 12.07
CA ILE A 64 2.64 5.36 12.83
C ILE A 64 3.13 5.57 14.25
N THR A 65 3.32 6.84 14.61
CA THR A 65 3.81 7.21 15.93
C THR A 65 2.74 6.98 16.99
N ALA A 66 3.09 6.25 18.04
CA ALA A 66 2.19 6.03 19.16
C ALA A 66 2.00 7.33 19.95
N PRO A 67 0.76 7.67 20.32
CA PRO A 67 0.50 8.78 21.25
C PRO A 67 1.03 8.44 22.66
N PRO A 68 1.04 9.39 23.61
CA PRO A 68 1.48 9.14 25.00
C PRO A 68 0.71 8.01 25.71
N THR A 69 -0.54 7.76 25.31
CA THR A 69 -1.35 6.64 25.81
C THR A 69 -0.86 5.28 25.32
N LYS A 70 0.06 5.25 24.34
CA LYS A 70 0.58 4.08 23.64
C LYS A 70 -0.46 3.28 22.86
N VAL A 71 -1.67 3.81 22.74
CA VAL A 71 -2.77 3.16 22.01
C VAL A 71 -2.91 3.82 20.64
N ILE A 72 -2.71 3.02 19.59
CA ILE A 72 -2.99 3.39 18.20
C ILE A 72 -4.30 2.73 17.80
N ILE A 73 -5.25 3.53 17.32
CA ILE A 73 -6.44 3.06 16.62
C ILE A 73 -6.60 3.95 15.39
N GLN A 74 -6.19 3.43 14.23
CA GLN A 74 -6.32 4.14 12.96
C GLN A 74 -6.89 3.19 11.92
N ASP A 75 -7.84 3.69 11.14
CA ASP A 75 -8.39 3.03 9.98
C ASP A 75 -8.40 3.97 8.78
N ALA A 76 -8.48 3.39 7.60
CA ALA A 76 -8.71 4.15 6.39
C ALA A 76 -9.37 3.29 5.32
N LYS A 77 -10.08 4.00 4.47
CA LYS A 77 -10.40 3.56 3.11
C LYS A 77 -9.26 4.00 2.19
N TRP A 78 -8.63 3.04 1.52
CA TRP A 78 -7.58 3.29 0.54
C TRP A 78 -8.14 3.15 -0.87
N THR A 79 -8.07 4.25 -1.61
CA THR A 79 -8.49 4.32 -3.02
C THR A 79 -7.25 4.37 -3.90
N TYR A 80 -7.19 3.46 -4.87
CA TYR A 80 -6.08 3.34 -5.80
C TYR A 80 -6.49 3.90 -7.16
N ALA A 81 -5.62 4.69 -7.78
CA ALA A 81 -5.83 5.23 -9.11
C ALA A 81 -4.53 5.23 -9.91
N TYR A 82 -4.62 5.02 -11.22
CA TYR A 82 -3.47 5.16 -12.09
C TYR A 82 -3.09 6.64 -12.27
N ALA A 83 -1.81 6.94 -12.07
CA ALA A 83 -1.22 8.24 -12.35
C ALA A 83 -1.11 8.52 -13.86
N ASN A 84 -1.02 7.47 -14.69
CA ASN A 84 -0.93 7.54 -16.15
C ASN A 84 0.17 8.47 -16.66
N THR A 85 1.31 8.52 -15.96
CA THR A 85 2.48 9.31 -16.41
C THR A 85 3.25 8.60 -17.52
N THR A 86 2.97 7.32 -17.76
CA THR A 86 3.48 6.52 -18.87
C THR A 86 2.33 5.83 -19.61
N THR A 87 2.50 5.58 -20.91
CA THR A 87 1.56 4.82 -21.73
C THR A 87 2.16 3.45 -22.07
N PRO A 88 1.76 2.38 -21.37
CA PRO A 88 2.25 1.04 -21.66
C PRO A 88 1.61 0.49 -22.95
N PRO A 89 2.22 -0.51 -23.60
CA PRO A 89 1.59 -1.27 -24.67
C PRO A 89 0.26 -1.89 -24.22
N ALA A 90 -0.62 -2.18 -25.18
CA ALA A 90 -1.90 -2.84 -24.88
C ALA A 90 -1.66 -4.25 -24.31
N GLY A 91 -2.28 -4.55 -23.17
CA GLY A 91 -2.12 -5.84 -22.50
C GLY A 91 -2.85 -5.89 -21.17
N THR A 92 -2.88 -7.08 -20.55
CA THR A 92 -3.41 -7.28 -19.21
C THR A 92 -2.25 -7.35 -18.23
N TYR A 93 -2.13 -6.36 -17.36
CA TYR A 93 -1.04 -6.26 -16.40
C TYR A 93 -1.47 -6.73 -15.01
N GLY A 94 -0.70 -7.64 -14.41
CA GLY A 94 -1.00 -8.24 -13.11
C GLY A 94 -2.00 -9.41 -13.17
N GLY A 95 -2.75 -9.58 -12.09
CA GLY A 95 -3.67 -10.70 -11.86
C GLY A 95 -3.51 -11.28 -10.46
N VAL A 96 -4.50 -12.06 -10.01
CA VAL A 96 -4.48 -12.65 -8.67
C VAL A 96 -3.38 -13.71 -8.60
N ASN A 97 -2.37 -13.48 -7.75
CA ASN A 97 -1.21 -14.37 -7.59
C ASN A 97 -0.30 -14.54 -8.82
N VAL A 98 -0.47 -13.74 -9.87
CA VAL A 98 0.33 -13.83 -11.10
C VAL A 98 0.85 -12.46 -11.50
N ASN A 99 1.94 -12.44 -12.28
CA ASN A 99 2.50 -11.24 -12.89
C ASN A 99 2.68 -10.05 -11.92
N ASN A 100 3.11 -10.35 -10.69
CA ASN A 100 3.30 -9.38 -9.60
C ASN A 100 2.05 -8.56 -9.25
N GLY A 101 0.83 -9.07 -9.52
CA GLY A 101 -0.45 -8.39 -9.31
C GLY A 101 -0.91 -8.26 -7.86
N ARG A 102 -0.05 -8.54 -6.87
CA ARG A 102 -0.37 -8.42 -5.45
C ARG A 102 0.66 -7.58 -4.72
N VAL A 103 0.13 -6.74 -3.83
CA VAL A 103 0.88 -6.06 -2.78
C VAL A 103 0.55 -6.73 -1.44
N VAL A 104 1.58 -7.02 -0.65
CA VAL A 104 1.45 -7.51 0.73
C VAL A 104 1.75 -6.35 1.67
N TYR A 105 0.85 -6.09 2.61
CA TYR A 105 1.03 -5.09 3.65
C TYR A 105 1.40 -5.76 4.98
N THR A 106 2.44 -5.27 5.64
CA THR A 106 2.92 -5.82 6.92
C THR A 106 3.01 -4.70 7.93
N ALA A 107 2.36 -4.89 9.07
CA ALA A 107 2.50 -4.05 10.25
C ALA A 107 3.40 -4.75 11.26
N THR A 108 4.40 -4.05 11.77
CA THR A 108 5.35 -4.57 12.77
C THR A 108 5.39 -3.65 13.98
N MET A 109 5.44 -4.25 15.16
CA MET A 109 5.64 -3.57 16.44
C MET A 109 6.97 -4.01 17.05
N PRO A 110 7.64 -3.14 17.82
CA PRO A 110 8.80 -3.51 18.62
C PRO A 110 8.44 -4.45 19.78
#